data_AF-A0A2D5ZLZ4-F1
#
_entry.id   AF-A0A2D5ZLZ4-F1
#
_cell.length_a   1.000
_cell.length_b   1.000
_cell.length_c   1.000
_cell.angle_alpha   90.00
_cell.angle_beta   90.00
_cell.angle_gamma   90.00
#
_symmetry.space_group_name_H-M   'P 1'
#
loop_
_entity.id
_entity.type
_entity.pdbx_description
1 polymer ?
#
loop_
_entity_poly.entity_id
_entity_poly.type
_entity_poly.pdbx_seq_one_letter_code
_entity_poly.pdbx_strand_id
1 'polypeptide(L)'
;MREAALSLLAALALLAGCAQEPAAPQLSTVDLALTAIRVSPSPATVGESVLIEANVLNEGEELVAGATLTFFLDEDQDEIGAPDEIAGGPIAIDVLTPGDSALVATRVDSLPSGDHLFLAKIDIEDDDPANDQLSGAVTAVGADEIRIHMIDVGQGDAILVEFPDGPKILVDGGEPEEGPGLLQYLRTAEVNALDLVVSTHQDQDHYGGLTSVLRGLPVTTLWRSCRRDGGGADLAELHSVVDSLVAAGGLDVLNVADDEEWPMADPESRLIVLNPETVLTAECDADEDELNELSVVIRIEFDQFAALLTGDVGADTEAELIARDPLLLDAAVVQAPHHGSRFSSSASFAQAVDAELVLISVGADNSHGHPHPETLQRWSDAGVEVRRTDEEGTLIVVSDGSTFRVIQGVGP
;
A
#
# COMPACT_ATOMS: atom_id res chain seq x y z
N MET A 1 -35.13 -42.48 -33.25
CA MET A 1 -35.15 -41.85 -31.92
C MET A 1 -34.09 -40.76 -31.82
N ARG A 2 -34.16 -39.75 -32.71
CA ARG A 2 -33.23 -38.62 -32.73
C ARG A 2 -33.89 -37.34 -33.26
N GLU A 3 -35.21 -37.20 -33.08
CA GLU A 3 -35.99 -36.05 -33.58
C GLU A 3 -37.10 -35.57 -32.62
N ALA A 4 -37.15 -36.04 -31.37
CA ALA A 4 -38.21 -35.64 -30.42
C ALA A 4 -37.71 -35.00 -29.12
N ALA A 5 -36.40 -34.75 -28.98
CA ALA A 5 -35.82 -34.12 -27.77
C ALA A 5 -35.35 -32.67 -27.97
N LEU A 6 -35.36 -32.14 -29.20
CA LEU A 6 -34.94 -30.75 -29.46
C LEU A 6 -36.09 -29.73 -29.41
N SER A 7 -37.35 -30.16 -29.28
CA SER A 7 -38.51 -29.25 -29.33
C SER A 7 -39.04 -28.83 -27.96
N LEU A 8 -38.40 -29.24 -26.85
CA LEU A 8 -38.84 -28.88 -25.49
C LEU A 8 -37.92 -27.88 -24.77
N LEU A 9 -36.70 -27.66 -25.27
CA LEU A 9 -35.77 -26.66 -24.72
C LEU A 9 -35.94 -25.26 -25.34
N ALA A 10 -36.58 -25.14 -26.50
CA ALA A 10 -36.87 -23.84 -27.13
C ALA A 10 -38.13 -23.15 -26.59
N ALA A 11 -38.96 -23.84 -25.79
CA ALA A 11 -40.22 -23.31 -25.26
C ALA A 11 -40.16 -22.92 -23.77
N LEU A 12 -39.03 -23.14 -23.09
CA LEU A 12 -38.81 -22.69 -21.71
C LEU A 12 -37.81 -21.52 -21.56
N ALA A 13 -37.28 -21.01 -22.67
CA ALA A 13 -36.43 -19.81 -22.68
C ALA A 13 -37.20 -18.50 -22.96
N LEU A 14 -38.54 -18.54 -22.99
CA LEU A 14 -39.39 -17.38 -23.31
C LEU A 14 -40.17 -16.82 -22.10
N LEU A 15 -39.85 -17.26 -20.87
CA LEU A 15 -40.51 -16.79 -19.64
C LEU A 15 -39.57 -16.59 -18.44
N ALA A 16 -38.29 -16.33 -18.68
CA ALA A 16 -37.41 -15.70 -17.68
C ALA A 16 -36.95 -14.37 -18.29
N GLY A 17 -37.29 -13.28 -17.62
CA GLY A 17 -37.03 -11.93 -18.11
C GLY A 17 -35.58 -11.77 -18.53
N CYS A 18 -35.38 -11.39 -19.80
CA CYS A 18 -34.14 -10.75 -20.18
C CYS A 18 -34.03 -9.52 -19.29
N ALA A 19 -33.11 -9.53 -18.33
CA ALA A 19 -32.50 -8.29 -17.90
C ALA A 19 -31.96 -7.67 -19.19
N GLN A 20 -32.54 -6.55 -19.60
CA GLN A 20 -31.91 -5.74 -20.63
C GLN A 20 -30.52 -5.44 -20.09
N GLU A 21 -29.48 -5.76 -20.86
CA GLU A 21 -28.20 -5.10 -20.67
C GLU A 21 -28.51 -3.60 -20.54
N PRO A 22 -28.00 -2.91 -19.50
CA PRO A 22 -28.18 -1.48 -19.43
C PRO A 22 -27.73 -0.92 -20.77
N ALA A 23 -28.61 -0.17 -21.43
CA ALA A 23 -28.23 0.51 -22.65
C ALA A 23 -26.94 1.27 -22.34
N ALA A 24 -25.91 1.12 -23.18
CA ALA A 24 -24.72 1.95 -23.06
C ALA A 24 -25.20 3.41 -22.91
N PRO A 25 -24.71 4.15 -21.91
CA PRO A 25 -25.15 5.52 -21.70
C PRO A 25 -25.04 6.25 -23.05
N GLN A 26 -26.14 6.89 -23.47
CA GLN A 26 -26.07 7.75 -24.64
C GLN A 26 -25.20 8.92 -24.23
N LEU A 27 -23.97 8.94 -24.72
CA LEU A 27 -23.07 10.07 -24.58
C LEU A 27 -23.76 11.31 -25.13
N SER A 28 -23.63 12.39 -24.39
CA SER A 28 -24.29 13.64 -24.68
C SER A 28 -23.37 14.52 -25.56
N THR A 29 -23.86 15.70 -25.99
CA THR A 29 -23.17 16.45 -27.07
C THR A 29 -21.87 17.09 -26.59
N VAL A 30 -21.85 17.65 -25.37
CA VAL A 30 -20.67 18.23 -24.73
C VAL A 30 -20.68 17.70 -23.31
N ASP A 31 -19.64 16.94 -22.96
CA ASP A 31 -19.59 16.21 -21.70
C ASP A 31 -18.13 16.10 -21.26
N LEU A 32 -17.71 16.93 -20.29
CA LEU A 32 -16.39 16.89 -19.69
C LEU A 32 -16.46 16.26 -18.30
N ALA A 33 -15.92 15.06 -18.18
CA ALA A 33 -15.85 14.37 -16.90
C ALA A 33 -14.53 14.64 -16.18
N LEU A 34 -14.60 14.99 -14.89
CA LEU A 34 -13.48 14.77 -13.97
C LEU A 34 -13.37 13.27 -13.67
N THR A 35 -12.33 12.65 -14.20
CA THR A 35 -12.12 11.19 -14.07
C THR A 35 -11.18 10.83 -12.92
N ALA A 36 -10.38 11.80 -12.45
CA ALA A 36 -9.52 11.63 -11.29
C ALA A 36 -9.15 12.99 -10.68
N ILE A 37 -9.04 13.03 -9.35
CA ILE A 37 -8.34 14.08 -8.61
C ILE A 37 -7.35 13.38 -7.68
N ARG A 38 -6.10 13.81 -7.71
CA ARG A 38 -5.00 13.22 -6.92
C ARG A 38 -4.31 14.34 -6.16
N VAL A 39 -4.06 14.08 -4.88
CA VAL A 39 -3.27 14.97 -4.02
C VAL A 39 -1.98 14.23 -3.70
N SER A 40 -0.84 14.89 -3.92
CA SER A 40 0.48 14.28 -3.72
C SER A 40 1.45 15.28 -3.07
N PRO A 41 2.27 14.84 -2.10
CA PRO A 41 2.22 13.52 -1.46
C PRO A 41 0.94 13.31 -0.63
N SER A 42 0.60 12.05 -0.37
CA SER A 42 -0.51 11.67 0.53
C SER A 42 -0.08 10.47 1.41
N PRO A 43 0.03 10.64 2.75
CA PRO A 43 -0.11 11.89 3.49
C PRO A 43 0.93 12.95 3.08
N ALA A 44 0.64 14.20 3.41
CA ALA A 44 1.61 15.29 3.34
C ALA A 44 2.26 15.53 4.69
N THR A 45 3.49 16.03 4.72
CA THR A 45 4.08 16.48 5.98
C THR A 45 3.55 17.87 6.34
N VAL A 46 3.35 18.15 7.63
CA VAL A 46 2.93 19.50 8.06
C VAL A 46 3.89 20.57 7.55
N GLY A 47 3.32 21.58 6.90
CA GLY A 47 4.05 22.69 6.32
C GLY A 47 4.62 22.41 4.92
N GLU A 48 4.44 21.21 4.37
CA GLU A 48 4.86 20.82 3.03
C GLU A 48 3.92 21.36 1.94
N SER A 49 4.44 21.55 0.73
CA SER A 49 3.63 21.86 -0.44
C SER A 49 3.04 20.58 -1.04
N VAL A 50 1.75 20.59 -1.37
CA VAL A 50 1.11 19.50 -2.13
C VAL A 50 0.82 19.91 -3.56
N LEU A 51 0.97 18.97 -4.49
CA LEU A 51 0.48 19.06 -5.85
C LEU A 51 -0.90 18.40 -5.94
N ILE A 52 -1.86 19.12 -6.48
CA ILE A 52 -3.21 18.63 -6.73
C ILE A 52 -3.38 18.55 -8.24
N GLU A 53 -3.67 17.37 -8.74
CA GLU A 53 -3.83 17.07 -10.16
C GLU A 53 -5.25 16.58 -10.43
N ALA A 54 -5.86 17.07 -11.51
CA ALA A 54 -7.17 16.64 -11.98
C ALA A 54 -7.10 16.24 -13.44
N ASN A 55 -7.66 15.09 -13.80
CA ASN A 55 -7.79 14.64 -15.18
C ASN A 55 -9.19 14.93 -15.71
N VAL A 56 -9.24 15.71 -16.78
CA VAL A 56 -10.48 16.06 -17.48
C VAL A 56 -10.55 15.28 -18.77
N LEU A 57 -11.62 14.53 -18.98
CA LEU A 57 -11.87 13.74 -20.20
C LEU A 57 -13.07 14.33 -20.94
N ASN A 58 -12.96 14.51 -22.26
CA ASN A 58 -14.14 14.76 -23.08
C ASN A 58 -14.82 13.42 -23.41
N GLU A 59 -15.88 13.10 -22.68
CA GLU A 59 -16.72 11.92 -22.88
C GLU A 59 -17.82 12.17 -23.93
N GLY A 60 -18.03 13.42 -24.33
CA GLY A 60 -19.10 13.84 -25.24
C GLY A 60 -18.82 13.55 -26.72
N GLU A 61 -19.78 13.88 -27.57
CA GLU A 61 -19.69 13.69 -29.02
C GLU A 61 -19.13 14.89 -29.80
N GLU A 62 -19.06 16.08 -29.19
CA GLU A 62 -18.57 17.32 -29.81
C GLU A 62 -17.22 17.82 -29.25
N LEU A 63 -16.60 18.72 -30.00
CA LEU A 63 -15.37 19.39 -29.63
C LEU A 63 -15.63 20.48 -28.59
N VAL A 64 -14.87 20.49 -27.51
CA VAL A 64 -14.89 21.55 -26.49
C VAL A 64 -13.83 22.58 -26.82
N ALA A 65 -14.25 23.80 -27.15
CA ALA A 65 -13.36 24.87 -27.63
C ALA A 65 -12.52 25.51 -26.52
N GLY A 66 -12.88 25.25 -25.25
CA GLY A 66 -12.16 25.67 -24.06
C GLY A 66 -13.05 25.55 -22.83
N ALA A 67 -12.45 25.15 -21.72
CA ALA A 67 -13.08 25.07 -20.40
C ALA A 67 -12.14 25.70 -19.36
N THR A 68 -12.62 25.87 -18.14
CA THR A 68 -11.73 26.21 -17.02
C THR A 68 -11.92 25.25 -15.87
N LEU A 69 -10.84 24.98 -15.13
CA LEU A 69 -10.89 24.17 -13.92
C LEU A 69 -10.40 25.00 -12.72
N THR A 70 -11.12 24.91 -11.61
CA THR A 70 -10.77 25.56 -10.34
C THR A 70 -10.64 24.50 -9.25
N PHE A 71 -9.60 24.63 -8.44
CA PHE A 71 -9.36 23.80 -7.26
C PHE A 71 -9.75 24.55 -5.99
N PHE A 72 -10.32 23.85 -5.02
CA PHE A 72 -10.72 24.37 -3.72
C PHE A 72 -10.14 23.50 -2.60
N LEU A 73 -9.82 24.14 -1.46
CA LEU A 73 -9.51 23.50 -0.19
C LEU A 73 -10.68 23.77 0.75
N ASP A 74 -11.48 22.73 0.96
CA ASP A 74 -12.69 22.76 1.79
C ASP A 74 -12.35 22.28 3.21
N GLU A 75 -12.14 23.23 4.12
CA GLU A 75 -11.72 22.95 5.50
C GLU A 75 -12.88 22.61 6.44
N ASP A 76 -14.11 23.03 6.12
CA ASP A 76 -15.28 22.86 7.00
C ASP A 76 -16.37 21.94 6.43
N GLN A 77 -16.17 21.43 5.21
CA GLN A 77 -17.00 20.47 4.50
C GLN A 77 -18.45 20.94 4.33
N ASP A 78 -18.66 22.25 4.12
CA ASP A 78 -19.99 22.85 4.08
C ASP A 78 -20.56 23.03 2.66
N GLU A 79 -19.95 23.86 1.82
CA GLU A 79 -20.44 24.28 0.50
C GLU A 79 -19.30 24.39 -0.52
N ILE A 80 -19.45 23.67 -1.63
CA ILE A 80 -18.45 23.66 -2.71
C ILE A 80 -18.39 25.03 -3.41
N GLY A 81 -17.22 25.66 -3.33
CA GLY A 81 -16.85 26.76 -4.21
C GLY A 81 -16.95 28.13 -3.58
N ALA A 82 -16.76 28.23 -2.26
CA ALA A 82 -16.67 29.53 -1.62
C ALA A 82 -15.42 30.27 -2.16
N PRO A 83 -15.51 31.57 -2.51
CA PRO A 83 -14.39 32.29 -3.10
C PRO A 83 -13.12 32.34 -2.23
N ASP A 84 -13.24 32.13 -0.92
CA ASP A 84 -12.16 32.05 0.06
C ASP A 84 -11.50 30.68 0.16
N GLU A 85 -12.08 29.64 -0.45
CA GLU A 85 -11.53 28.28 -0.49
C GLU A 85 -10.69 28.01 -1.74
N ILE A 86 -10.59 28.96 -2.68
CA ILE A 86 -9.88 28.74 -3.95
C ILE A 86 -8.39 28.45 -3.67
N ALA A 87 -8.01 27.21 -3.93
CA ALA A 87 -6.66 26.69 -3.81
C ALA A 87 -5.85 26.87 -5.12
N GLY A 88 -6.54 27.01 -6.26
CA GLY A 88 -5.88 27.26 -7.54
C GLY A 88 -6.84 27.44 -8.71
N GLY A 89 -6.41 28.24 -9.70
CA GLY A 89 -7.20 28.55 -10.89
C GLY A 89 -8.01 29.85 -10.82
N PRO A 90 -8.95 30.08 -11.76
CA PRO A 90 -9.32 29.17 -12.85
C PRO A 90 -8.17 28.93 -13.84
N ILE A 91 -7.91 27.67 -14.19
CA ILE A 91 -6.89 27.25 -15.14
C ILE A 91 -7.57 26.91 -16.47
N ALA A 92 -7.10 27.49 -17.56
CA ALA A 92 -7.65 27.23 -18.88
C ALA A 92 -7.28 25.83 -19.37
N ILE A 93 -8.27 25.12 -19.88
CA ILE A 93 -8.13 23.86 -20.60
C ILE A 93 -8.25 24.18 -22.09
N ASP A 94 -7.23 23.78 -22.85
CA ASP A 94 -7.19 23.95 -24.30
C ASP A 94 -8.27 23.08 -24.98
N VAL A 95 -8.34 23.15 -26.31
CA VAL A 95 -9.34 22.40 -27.09
C VAL A 95 -9.23 20.89 -26.85
N LEU A 96 -10.34 20.26 -26.46
CA LEU A 96 -10.47 18.81 -26.30
C LEU A 96 -11.43 18.25 -27.36
N THR A 97 -10.96 17.29 -28.17
CA THR A 97 -11.84 16.51 -29.05
C THR A 97 -12.42 15.29 -28.30
N PRO A 98 -13.51 14.67 -28.77
CA PRO A 98 -14.07 13.48 -28.14
C PRO A 98 -13.02 12.40 -27.87
N GLY A 99 -12.90 11.99 -26.61
CA GLY A 99 -11.91 11.02 -26.13
C GLY A 99 -10.54 11.59 -25.76
N ASP A 100 -10.27 12.88 -26.00
CA ASP A 100 -9.07 13.54 -25.50
C ASP A 100 -9.17 13.81 -24.00
N SER A 101 -8.02 13.81 -23.31
CA SER A 101 -7.91 14.20 -21.91
C SER A 101 -6.87 15.30 -21.68
N ALA A 102 -7.08 16.08 -20.63
CA ALA A 102 -6.14 17.08 -20.14
C ALA A 102 -5.86 16.87 -18.65
N LEU A 103 -4.58 16.80 -18.31
CA LEU A 103 -4.12 16.85 -16.92
C LEU A 103 -3.91 18.32 -16.53
N VAL A 104 -4.64 18.76 -15.51
CA VAL A 104 -4.55 20.11 -14.94
C VAL A 104 -4.03 19.99 -13.52
N ALA A 105 -3.15 20.89 -13.10
CA ALA A 105 -2.59 20.83 -11.75
C ALA A 105 -2.46 22.21 -11.10
N THR A 106 -2.57 22.24 -9.78
CA THR A 106 -2.19 23.40 -8.94
C THR A 106 -1.31 22.95 -7.79
N ARG A 107 -0.59 23.89 -7.18
CA ARG A 107 0.19 23.66 -5.96
C ARG A 107 -0.40 24.46 -4.83
N VAL A 108 -0.60 23.82 -3.68
CA VAL A 108 -0.87 24.48 -2.41
C VAL A 108 0.38 24.41 -1.58
N ASP A 109 0.90 25.59 -1.21
CA ASP A 109 2.08 25.67 -0.38
C ASP A 109 1.69 25.57 1.09
N SER A 110 2.32 24.66 1.82
CA SER A 110 2.27 24.56 3.28
C SER A 110 0.90 24.20 3.86
N LEU A 111 0.62 22.89 3.99
CA LEU A 111 -0.59 22.42 4.69
C LEU A 111 -0.45 22.46 6.21
N PRO A 112 -1.43 22.99 6.96
CA PRO A 112 -1.46 22.84 8.41
C PRO A 112 -1.79 21.39 8.79
N SER A 113 -1.55 20.99 10.03
CA SER A 113 -1.88 19.64 10.51
C SER A 113 -3.38 19.34 10.43
N GLY A 114 -3.73 18.11 10.06
CA GLY A 114 -5.13 17.65 10.01
C GLY A 114 -5.54 17.12 8.64
N ASP A 115 -6.81 16.78 8.51
CA ASP A 115 -7.40 16.30 7.26
C ASP A 115 -7.80 17.48 6.38
N HIS A 116 -7.51 17.38 5.08
CA HIS A 116 -7.76 18.41 4.08
C HIS A 116 -8.56 17.81 2.93
N LEU A 117 -9.73 18.39 2.62
CA LEU A 117 -10.54 18.01 1.47
C LEU A 117 -10.25 18.96 0.30
N PHE A 118 -9.77 18.40 -0.79
CA PHE A 118 -9.58 19.11 -2.05
C PHE A 118 -10.69 18.80 -3.03
N LEU A 119 -11.19 19.83 -3.69
CA LEU A 119 -12.22 19.73 -4.71
C LEU A 119 -11.70 20.30 -6.01
N ALA A 120 -12.00 19.64 -7.13
CA ALA A 120 -11.84 20.20 -8.46
C ALA A 120 -13.23 20.42 -9.06
N LYS A 121 -13.40 21.55 -9.75
CA LYS A 121 -14.62 21.87 -10.47
C LYS A 121 -14.31 22.39 -11.86
N ILE A 122 -14.93 21.78 -12.88
CA ILE A 122 -14.95 22.30 -14.24
C ILE A 122 -16.03 23.38 -14.32
N ASP A 123 -15.70 24.51 -14.94
CA ASP A 123 -16.61 25.62 -15.23
C ASP A 123 -16.81 25.70 -16.75
N ILE A 124 -17.83 24.97 -17.21
CA ILE A 124 -18.36 24.98 -18.57
C ILE A 124 -19.89 24.74 -18.49
N GLU A 125 -20.61 25.14 -19.53
CA GLU A 125 -22.01 24.72 -19.69
C GLU A 125 -22.01 23.27 -20.18
N ASP A 126 -21.88 22.35 -19.23
CA ASP A 126 -21.97 20.91 -19.39
C ASP A 126 -23.43 20.42 -19.27
N ASP A 127 -23.74 19.29 -19.89
CA ASP A 127 -25.06 18.66 -19.79
C ASP A 127 -25.20 17.65 -18.64
N ASP A 128 -24.09 17.19 -18.02
CA ASP A 128 -24.11 16.44 -16.76
C ASP A 128 -23.28 17.09 -15.63
N PRO A 129 -23.85 18.03 -14.85
CA PRO A 129 -23.10 18.72 -13.81
C PRO A 129 -22.65 17.84 -12.63
N ALA A 130 -23.02 16.55 -12.60
CA ALA A 130 -22.54 15.63 -11.58
C ALA A 130 -21.09 15.19 -11.81
N ASN A 131 -20.60 15.23 -13.06
CA ASN A 131 -19.22 14.86 -13.39
C ASN A 131 -18.26 16.06 -13.43
N ASP A 132 -18.80 17.27 -13.33
CA ASP A 132 -18.05 18.53 -13.24
C ASP A 132 -17.22 18.64 -11.96
N GLN A 133 -17.51 17.84 -10.93
CA GLN A 133 -16.93 17.96 -9.60
C GLN A 133 -16.38 16.63 -9.10
N LEU A 134 -15.17 16.68 -8.55
CA LEU A 134 -14.55 15.52 -7.92
C LEU A 134 -13.73 15.96 -6.70
N SER A 135 -13.73 15.13 -5.66
CA SER A 135 -13.05 15.39 -4.40
C SER A 135 -11.91 14.41 -4.15
N GLY A 136 -10.81 14.88 -3.59
CA GLY A 136 -9.71 14.07 -3.07
C GLY A 136 -9.31 14.58 -1.70
N ALA A 137 -8.86 13.71 -0.80
CA ALA A 137 -8.44 14.12 0.54
C ALA A 137 -6.94 13.84 0.74
N VAL A 138 -6.33 14.62 1.61
CA VAL A 138 -4.99 14.35 2.14
C VAL A 138 -4.96 14.69 3.62
N THR A 139 -4.26 13.87 4.40
CA THR A 139 -3.97 14.19 5.80
C THR A 139 -2.57 14.73 5.90
N ALA A 140 -2.41 15.90 6.53
CA ALA A 140 -1.12 16.46 6.90
C ALA A 140 -0.68 15.89 8.25
N VAL A 141 0.43 15.16 8.25
CA VAL A 141 0.97 14.45 9.41
C VAL A 141 2.12 15.21 10.06
N GLY A 142 2.20 15.14 11.39
CA GLY A 142 3.23 15.81 12.17
C GLY A 142 4.62 15.26 11.86
N ALA A 143 5.64 16.12 11.94
CA ALA A 143 7.04 15.71 11.75
C ALA A 143 7.54 14.77 12.86
N ASP A 144 6.84 14.73 14.00
CA ASP A 144 7.14 13.92 15.17
C ASP A 144 6.30 12.60 15.21
N GLU A 145 5.66 12.22 14.10
CA GLU A 145 4.85 10.98 14.01
C GLU A 145 5.60 9.87 13.25
N ILE A 146 5.50 8.62 13.72
CA ILE A 146 5.94 7.45 12.95
C ILE A 146 4.89 7.12 11.88
N ARG A 147 5.36 6.77 10.68
CA ARG A 147 4.51 6.28 9.59
C ARG A 147 4.87 4.84 9.21
N ILE A 148 3.86 4.00 9.07
CA ILE A 148 3.99 2.63 8.56
C ILE A 148 3.03 2.47 7.38
N HIS A 149 3.59 2.39 6.18
CA HIS A 149 2.86 2.29 4.93
C HIS A 149 2.79 0.81 4.54
N MET A 150 1.60 0.22 4.60
CA MET A 150 1.31 -1.05 3.94
C MET A 150 0.98 -0.75 2.48
N ILE A 151 1.99 -0.85 1.63
CA ILE A 151 1.90 -0.43 0.22
C ILE A 151 1.14 -1.50 -0.56
N ASP A 152 0.13 -1.09 -1.31
CA ASP A 152 -0.60 -1.97 -2.21
C ASP A 152 0.28 -2.32 -3.42
N VAL A 153 1.01 -3.43 -3.31
CA VAL A 153 1.84 -4.02 -4.36
C VAL A 153 1.17 -5.27 -4.95
N GLY A 154 -0.17 -5.32 -4.93
CA GLY A 154 -0.88 -6.53 -5.34
C GLY A 154 -0.61 -7.69 -4.38
N GLN A 155 -0.25 -8.86 -4.92
CA GLN A 155 0.10 -10.00 -4.08
C GLN A 155 1.54 -9.84 -3.56
N GLY A 156 1.71 -9.98 -2.24
CA GLY A 156 3.01 -9.83 -1.58
C GLY A 156 3.04 -8.73 -0.54
N ASP A 157 4.21 -8.54 0.07
CA ASP A 157 4.45 -7.49 1.06
C ASP A 157 5.41 -6.42 0.52
N ALA A 158 5.08 -5.16 0.79
CA ALA A 158 6.02 -4.04 0.75
C ALA A 158 5.61 -3.01 1.79
N ILE A 159 6.42 -2.85 2.83
CA ILE A 159 6.12 -1.98 3.97
C ILE A 159 7.20 -0.92 4.13
N LEU A 160 6.84 0.36 4.01
CA LEU A 160 7.74 1.47 4.33
C LEU A 160 7.48 1.93 5.76
N VAL A 161 8.52 1.96 6.60
CA VAL A 161 8.51 2.51 7.95
C VAL A 161 9.37 3.77 7.97
N GLU A 162 8.78 4.89 8.37
CA GLU A 162 9.48 6.16 8.55
C GLU A 162 9.36 6.61 10.00
N PHE A 163 10.48 6.56 10.72
CA PHE A 163 10.57 7.18 12.04
C PHE A 163 10.73 8.70 11.89
N PRO A 164 10.15 9.50 12.81
CA PRO A 164 10.29 10.95 12.78
C PRO A 164 11.75 11.37 12.99
N ASP A 165 12.28 12.17 12.06
CA ASP A 165 13.71 12.55 11.96
C ASP A 165 14.70 11.35 12.02
N GLY A 166 14.20 10.14 11.73
CA GLY A 166 14.88 8.87 11.97
C GLY A 166 15.16 8.08 10.69
N PRO A 167 15.47 6.78 10.84
CA PRO A 167 15.74 5.93 9.69
C PRO A 167 14.48 5.70 8.85
N LYS A 168 14.69 5.59 7.53
CA LYS A 168 13.69 5.11 6.57
C LYS A 168 13.99 3.66 6.24
N ILE A 169 13.00 2.80 6.47
CA ILE A 169 13.16 1.35 6.42
C ILE A 169 12.14 0.78 5.45
N LEU A 170 12.59 -0.04 4.51
CA LEU A 170 11.69 -0.80 3.64
C LEU A 170 11.76 -2.27 4.03
N VAL A 171 10.61 -2.89 4.30
CA VAL A 171 10.47 -4.34 4.54
C VAL A 171 9.76 -4.95 3.34
N ASP A 172 10.46 -5.84 2.66
CA ASP A 172 10.05 -6.49 1.41
C ASP A 172 9.72 -5.50 0.27
N GLY A 173 9.32 -6.02 -0.88
CA GLY A 173 9.17 -5.25 -2.10
C GLY A 173 8.19 -5.79 -3.14
N GLY A 174 7.32 -6.74 -2.78
CA GLY A 174 6.35 -7.31 -3.71
C GLY A 174 6.97 -8.17 -4.80
N GLU A 175 6.15 -8.54 -5.79
CA GLU A 175 6.58 -9.25 -7.00
C GLU A 175 7.52 -8.40 -7.89
N PRO A 176 8.34 -9.02 -8.77
CA PRO A 176 9.28 -8.30 -9.63
C PRO A 176 8.64 -7.21 -10.51
N GLU A 177 7.45 -7.48 -11.03
CA GLU A 177 6.64 -6.55 -11.84
C GLU A 177 6.23 -5.28 -11.10
N GLU A 178 6.12 -5.35 -9.78
CA GLU A 178 5.69 -4.24 -8.92
C GLU A 178 6.86 -3.32 -8.54
N GLY A 179 8.10 -3.79 -8.68
CA GLY A 179 9.31 -3.05 -8.32
C GLY A 179 9.40 -1.62 -8.91
N PRO A 180 9.08 -1.37 -10.19
CA PRO A 180 9.03 -0.01 -10.74
C PRO A 180 7.97 0.88 -10.08
N GLY A 181 6.79 0.32 -9.79
CA GLY A 181 5.70 1.01 -9.09
C GLY A 181 6.11 1.35 -7.66
N LEU A 182 6.63 0.37 -6.92
CA LEU A 182 7.17 0.57 -5.57
C LEU A 182 8.26 1.65 -5.53
N LEU A 183 9.22 1.62 -6.46
CA LEU A 183 10.26 2.65 -6.55
C LEU A 183 9.66 4.03 -6.81
N GLN A 184 8.60 4.12 -7.64
CA GLN A 184 7.90 5.37 -7.88
C GLN A 184 7.15 5.84 -6.63
N TYR A 185 6.48 4.93 -5.92
CA TYR A 185 5.81 5.22 -4.64
C TYR A 185 6.79 5.79 -3.63
N LEU A 186 7.94 5.15 -3.42
CA LEU A 186 8.99 5.62 -2.50
C LEU A 186 9.45 7.04 -2.86
N ARG A 187 9.62 7.34 -4.15
CA ARG A 187 9.98 8.71 -4.60
C ARG A 187 8.87 9.72 -4.35
N THR A 188 7.62 9.33 -4.56
CA THR A 188 6.45 10.18 -4.26
C THR A 188 6.33 10.45 -2.76
N ALA A 189 6.69 9.47 -1.92
CA ALA A 189 6.83 9.63 -0.47
C ALA A 189 8.14 10.35 -0.05
N GLU A 190 8.85 10.97 -1.00
CA GLU A 190 10.12 11.68 -0.79
C GLU A 190 11.23 10.83 -0.11
N VAL A 191 11.16 9.52 -0.27
CA VAL A 191 12.22 8.58 0.13
C VAL A 191 13.32 8.61 -0.92
N ASN A 192 14.35 9.42 -0.64
CA ASN A 192 15.49 9.60 -1.54
C ASN A 192 16.66 8.65 -1.24
N ALA A 193 16.64 7.99 -0.09
CA ALA A 193 17.56 6.95 0.35
C ALA A 193 16.87 6.10 1.42
N LEU A 194 17.31 4.85 1.58
CA LEU A 194 16.89 3.96 2.66
C LEU A 194 18.07 3.65 3.57
N ASP A 195 17.85 3.74 4.87
CA ASP A 195 18.85 3.35 5.86
C ASP A 195 18.94 1.83 5.93
N LEU A 196 17.77 1.18 5.90
CA LEU A 196 17.64 -0.26 5.99
C LEU A 196 16.63 -0.78 4.96
N VAL A 197 17.00 -1.85 4.26
CA VAL A 197 16.07 -2.74 3.58
C VAL A 197 16.07 -4.07 4.33
N VAL A 198 14.90 -4.65 4.55
CA VAL A 198 14.73 -5.98 5.11
C VAL A 198 14.09 -6.86 4.04
N SER A 199 14.71 -7.99 3.72
CA SER A 199 14.10 -9.07 2.94
C SER A 199 13.74 -10.19 3.92
N THR A 200 12.46 -10.34 4.24
CA THR A 200 12.00 -11.23 5.32
C THR A 200 12.36 -12.68 5.00
N HIS A 201 12.04 -13.13 3.79
CA HIS A 201 12.42 -14.42 3.24
C HIS A 201 12.57 -14.32 1.72
N GLN A 202 12.82 -15.46 1.04
CA GLN A 202 13.20 -15.49 -0.37
C GLN A 202 12.11 -16.04 -1.29
N ASP A 203 10.86 -15.67 -1.03
CA ASP A 203 9.74 -15.87 -1.96
C ASP A 203 9.51 -14.61 -2.82
N GLN A 204 9.02 -14.86 -4.04
CA GLN A 204 9.07 -13.89 -5.13
C GLN A 204 8.23 -12.64 -4.86
N ASP A 205 7.10 -12.79 -4.17
CA ASP A 205 6.19 -11.72 -3.75
C ASP A 205 6.70 -10.93 -2.53
N HIS A 206 7.90 -11.25 -2.04
CA HIS A 206 8.58 -10.48 -0.99
C HIS A 206 9.86 -9.82 -1.49
N TYR A 207 10.79 -10.59 -2.07
CA TYR A 207 12.07 -10.00 -2.51
C TYR A 207 11.99 -9.34 -3.89
N GLY A 208 10.97 -9.65 -4.70
CA GLY A 208 10.96 -9.43 -6.14
C GLY A 208 11.25 -7.99 -6.54
N GLY A 209 10.47 -7.05 -6.04
CA GLY A 209 10.62 -5.63 -6.37
C GLY A 209 11.85 -4.96 -5.77
N LEU A 210 12.54 -5.58 -4.80
CA LEU A 210 13.76 -5.02 -4.18
C LEU A 210 14.88 -4.80 -5.21
N THR A 211 14.92 -5.58 -6.29
CA THR A 211 15.87 -5.36 -7.39
C THR A 211 15.75 -3.96 -7.99
N SER A 212 14.53 -3.48 -8.18
CA SER A 212 14.25 -2.14 -8.71
C SER A 212 14.63 -1.06 -7.70
N VAL A 213 14.32 -1.28 -6.41
CA VAL A 213 14.66 -0.37 -5.32
C VAL A 213 16.17 -0.21 -5.16
N LEU A 214 16.92 -1.31 -5.04
CA LEU A 214 18.38 -1.29 -4.84
C LEU A 214 19.15 -0.68 -6.03
N ARG A 215 18.57 -0.68 -7.23
CA ARG A 215 19.12 0.04 -8.39
C ARG A 215 18.74 1.52 -8.41
N GLY A 216 17.57 1.84 -7.87
CA GLY A 216 16.91 3.13 -8.00
C GLY A 216 17.18 4.11 -6.87
N LEU A 217 17.55 3.62 -5.69
CA LEU A 217 17.79 4.39 -4.46
C LEU A 217 19.11 3.94 -3.79
N PRO A 218 19.85 4.87 -3.15
CA PRO A 218 20.91 4.51 -2.21
C PRO A 218 20.33 3.75 -1.01
N VAL A 219 20.96 2.62 -0.66
CA VAL A 219 20.61 1.80 0.50
C VAL A 219 21.86 1.52 1.31
N THR A 220 21.82 1.77 2.63
CA THR A 220 22.99 1.58 3.49
C THR A 220 23.15 0.13 3.94
N THR A 221 22.06 -0.49 4.41
CA THR A 221 22.09 -1.85 4.96
C THR A 221 20.96 -2.70 4.41
N LEU A 222 21.25 -3.98 4.15
CA LEU A 222 20.27 -5.03 3.84
C LEU A 222 20.30 -6.08 4.96
N TRP A 223 19.19 -6.21 5.66
CA TRP A 223 18.91 -7.36 6.52
C TRP A 223 18.16 -8.43 5.75
N ARG A 224 18.47 -9.68 6.06
CA ARG A 224 17.73 -10.84 5.54
C ARG A 224 17.80 -12.00 6.51
N SER A 225 16.89 -12.95 6.40
CA SER A 225 16.96 -14.21 7.15
C SER A 225 18.16 -15.05 6.70
N CYS A 226 18.34 -15.20 5.38
CA CYS A 226 19.45 -15.94 4.78
C CYS A 226 19.66 -15.63 3.30
N ARG A 227 20.63 -16.32 2.68
CA ARG A 227 20.81 -16.39 1.22
C ARG A 227 20.36 -17.77 0.73
N ARG A 228 19.41 -17.88 -0.19
CA ARG A 228 19.06 -19.14 -0.87
C ARG A 228 19.67 -19.15 -2.26
N ASP A 229 20.35 -20.24 -2.60
CA ASP A 229 20.77 -20.47 -3.98
C ASP A 229 19.67 -21.25 -4.73
N GLY A 230 19.42 -20.91 -6.00
CA GLY A 230 18.54 -21.71 -6.86
C GLY A 230 17.07 -21.28 -7.04
N GLY A 231 16.67 -20.07 -6.66
CA GLY A 231 15.30 -19.52 -6.84
C GLY A 231 14.99 -18.85 -8.18
N GLY A 232 15.51 -19.38 -9.30
CA GLY A 232 15.19 -18.84 -10.64
C GLY A 232 15.96 -17.58 -11.04
N ALA A 233 15.48 -16.92 -12.12
CA ALA A 233 16.20 -15.82 -12.77
C ALA A 233 16.15 -14.52 -11.94
N ASP A 234 15.00 -14.22 -11.35
CA ASP A 234 14.80 -12.96 -10.62
C ASP A 234 15.62 -12.93 -9.32
N LEU A 235 15.66 -14.04 -8.57
CA LEU A 235 16.51 -14.15 -7.39
C LEU A 235 18.00 -14.06 -7.74
N ALA A 236 18.41 -14.66 -8.85
CA ALA A 236 19.79 -14.55 -9.34
C ALA A 236 20.13 -13.11 -9.76
N GLU A 237 19.17 -12.37 -10.31
CA GLU A 237 19.33 -10.96 -10.65
C GLU A 237 19.46 -10.10 -9.38
N LEU A 238 18.59 -10.31 -8.38
CA LEU A 238 18.70 -9.63 -7.08
C LEU A 238 20.08 -9.87 -6.45
N HIS A 239 20.53 -11.12 -6.39
CA HIS A 239 21.85 -11.45 -5.85
C HIS A 239 22.99 -10.79 -6.62
N SER A 240 22.91 -10.72 -7.95
CA SER A 240 23.89 -10.02 -8.77
C SER A 240 23.96 -8.51 -8.46
N VAL A 241 22.81 -7.88 -8.23
CA VAL A 241 22.74 -6.46 -7.81
C VAL A 241 23.35 -6.28 -6.42
N VAL A 242 22.93 -7.08 -5.44
CA VAL A 242 23.45 -7.05 -4.06
C VAL A 242 24.97 -7.26 -4.05
N ASP A 243 25.47 -8.30 -4.71
CA ASP A 243 26.90 -8.62 -4.78
C ASP A 243 27.70 -7.48 -5.42
N SER A 244 27.13 -6.80 -6.43
CA SER A 244 27.74 -5.63 -7.07
C SER A 244 27.83 -4.43 -6.13
N LEU A 245 26.77 -4.16 -5.35
CA LEU A 245 26.74 -3.05 -4.38
C LEU A 245 27.71 -3.30 -3.21
N VAL A 246 27.75 -4.53 -2.71
CA VAL A 246 28.71 -4.96 -1.67
C VAL A 246 30.15 -4.81 -2.18
N ALA A 247 30.45 -5.28 -3.40
CA ALA A 247 31.78 -5.15 -4.00
C ALA A 247 32.22 -3.70 -4.21
N ALA A 248 31.24 -2.79 -4.42
CA ALA A 248 31.48 -1.35 -4.49
C ALA A 248 31.63 -0.68 -3.11
N GLY A 249 31.38 -1.41 -2.01
CA GLY A 249 31.36 -0.89 -0.64
C GLY A 249 30.18 0.05 -0.36
N GLY A 250 29.08 -0.10 -1.12
CA GLY A 250 27.90 0.75 -1.03
C GLY A 250 26.72 0.13 -0.29
N LEU A 251 26.83 -1.13 0.17
CA LEU A 251 25.78 -1.84 0.88
C LEU A 251 26.42 -2.82 1.88
N ASP A 252 25.99 -2.76 3.14
CA ASP A 252 26.28 -3.77 4.15
C ASP A 252 25.17 -4.82 4.17
N VAL A 253 25.51 -6.10 4.20
CA VAL A 253 24.52 -7.20 4.20
C VAL A 253 24.69 -8.04 5.46
N LEU A 254 23.62 -8.18 6.23
CA LEU A 254 23.59 -8.97 7.46
C LEU A 254 22.51 -10.04 7.36
N ASN A 255 22.87 -11.28 7.74
CA ASN A 255 21.87 -12.27 8.08
C ASN A 255 21.49 -12.03 9.54
N VAL A 256 20.23 -11.71 9.79
CA VAL A 256 19.74 -11.32 11.12
C VAL A 256 19.01 -12.46 11.81
N ALA A 257 18.91 -12.33 13.12
CA ALA A 257 18.20 -13.25 14.00
C ALA A 257 17.71 -12.48 15.22
N ASP A 258 17.00 -13.19 16.09
CA ASP A 258 16.52 -12.70 17.38
C ASP A 258 17.57 -11.88 18.15
N ASP A 259 17.08 -10.85 18.84
CA ASP A 259 17.86 -9.83 19.56
C ASP A 259 18.72 -8.89 18.68
N GLU A 260 18.72 -9.02 17.34
CA GLU A 260 19.32 -8.00 16.48
C GLU A 260 18.47 -6.72 16.52
N GLU A 261 19.10 -5.59 16.84
CA GLU A 261 18.43 -4.28 16.93
C GLU A 261 19.08 -3.26 16.00
N TRP A 262 18.24 -2.46 15.33
CA TRP A 262 18.76 -1.32 14.58
C TRP A 262 19.17 -0.21 15.55
N PRO A 263 20.34 0.43 15.37
CA PRO A 263 20.79 1.48 16.26
C PRO A 263 19.94 2.75 16.10
N MET A 264 18.93 2.90 16.96
CA MET A 264 18.08 4.09 17.02
C MET A 264 18.78 5.24 17.76
N ALA A 265 18.59 6.47 17.26
CA ALA A 265 19.11 7.67 17.91
C ALA A 265 18.26 8.07 19.13
N ASP A 266 16.96 7.83 19.05
CA ASP A 266 16.00 8.03 20.12
C ASP A 266 15.88 6.74 20.96
N PRO A 267 16.12 6.79 22.29
CA PRO A 267 16.05 5.62 23.16
C PRO A 267 14.62 5.07 23.38
N GLU A 268 13.58 5.84 23.08
CA GLU A 268 12.18 5.39 23.18
C GLU A 268 11.69 4.75 21.86
N SER A 269 12.56 4.72 20.83
CA SER A 269 12.31 4.07 19.56
C SER A 269 13.16 2.80 19.43
N ARG A 270 12.57 1.68 19.01
CA ARG A 270 13.29 0.41 18.79
C ARG A 270 12.80 -0.30 17.53
N LEU A 271 13.71 -1.01 16.88
CA LEU A 271 13.43 -1.93 15.77
C LEU A 271 14.18 -3.22 16.07
N ILE A 272 13.46 -4.27 16.41
CA ILE A 272 14.01 -5.50 17.01
C ILE A 272 13.59 -6.67 16.15
N VAL A 273 14.55 -7.52 15.78
CA VAL A 273 14.29 -8.79 15.13
C VAL A 273 13.87 -9.81 16.19
N LEU A 274 12.75 -10.50 15.94
CA LEU A 274 12.26 -11.59 16.77
C LEU A 274 12.47 -12.95 16.10
N ASN A 275 12.52 -13.04 14.77
CA ASN A 275 12.72 -14.30 14.06
C ASN A 275 13.68 -14.07 12.89
N PRO A 276 14.52 -15.04 12.48
CA PRO A 276 14.75 -16.39 13.04
C PRO A 276 15.41 -16.38 14.44
N GLU A 277 15.28 -17.44 15.25
CA GLU A 277 15.92 -17.53 16.59
C GLU A 277 17.46 -17.46 16.52
N THR A 278 18.07 -17.97 15.46
CA THR A 278 19.53 -18.00 15.32
C THR A 278 19.98 -17.57 13.95
N VAL A 279 21.16 -16.93 13.88
CA VAL A 279 21.74 -16.48 12.61
C VAL A 279 22.01 -17.67 11.71
N LEU A 280 21.37 -17.67 10.54
CA LEU A 280 21.57 -18.68 9.52
C LEU A 280 22.86 -18.38 8.75
N THR A 281 23.94 -19.06 9.13
CA THR A 281 25.27 -18.86 8.51
C THR A 281 25.50 -19.65 7.22
N ALA A 282 24.62 -20.61 6.92
CA ALA A 282 24.63 -21.39 5.70
C ALA A 282 23.56 -20.88 4.73
N GLU A 283 23.69 -21.23 3.45
CA GLU A 283 22.59 -21.02 2.51
C GLU A 283 21.34 -21.76 2.97
N CYS A 284 20.18 -21.14 2.78
CA CYS A 284 18.90 -21.80 3.01
C CYS A 284 18.63 -22.77 1.86
N ASP A 285 18.92 -24.05 2.07
CA ASP A 285 18.39 -25.14 1.24
C ASP A 285 17.05 -25.59 1.84
N ALA A 286 16.05 -24.73 1.65
CA ALA A 286 14.71 -24.85 2.20
C ALA A 286 13.67 -24.83 1.06
N ASP A 287 12.58 -25.58 1.23
CA ASP A 287 11.39 -25.42 0.39
C ASP A 287 10.58 -24.17 0.78
N GLU A 288 9.52 -23.87 0.03
CA GLU A 288 8.71 -22.64 0.23
C GLU A 288 8.10 -22.59 1.64
N ASP A 289 7.52 -23.69 2.12
CA ASP A 289 6.94 -23.75 3.47
C ASP A 289 8.01 -23.53 4.54
N GLU A 290 9.20 -24.10 4.37
CA GLU A 290 10.33 -23.87 5.28
C GLU A 290 10.85 -22.43 5.22
N LEU A 291 10.86 -21.78 4.06
CA LEU A 291 11.31 -20.38 3.92
C LEU A 291 10.38 -19.39 4.62
N ASN A 292 9.08 -19.66 4.56
CA ASN A 292 8.06 -18.88 5.25
C ASN A 292 8.33 -18.80 6.76
N GLU A 293 8.64 -19.94 7.40
CA GLU A 293 9.00 -20.00 8.82
C GLU A 293 10.33 -19.29 9.15
N LEU A 294 11.19 -19.06 8.15
CA LEU A 294 12.42 -18.29 8.29
C LEU A 294 12.22 -16.78 8.14
N SER A 295 10.99 -16.30 7.91
CA SER A 295 10.69 -14.88 7.76
C SER A 295 11.27 -14.03 8.90
N VAL A 296 11.91 -12.92 8.54
CA VAL A 296 12.36 -11.93 9.53
C VAL A 296 11.14 -11.26 10.17
N VAL A 297 10.81 -11.63 11.40
CA VAL A 297 9.76 -10.98 12.18
C VAL A 297 10.36 -9.78 12.90
N ILE A 298 9.76 -8.61 12.75
CA ILE A 298 10.24 -7.34 13.31
C ILE A 298 9.20 -6.75 14.24
N ARG A 299 9.64 -6.38 15.44
CA ARG A 299 8.91 -5.49 16.35
C ARG A 299 9.41 -4.06 16.19
N ILE A 300 8.47 -3.15 15.97
CA ILE A 300 8.67 -1.70 15.95
C ILE A 300 8.12 -1.14 17.25
N GLU A 301 8.90 -0.33 17.96
CA GLU A 301 8.46 0.44 19.12
C GLU A 301 8.73 1.93 18.87
N PHE A 302 7.75 2.77 19.22
CA PHE A 302 7.84 4.22 19.18
C PHE A 302 7.06 4.79 20.38
N ASP A 303 7.77 5.23 21.41
CA ASP A 303 7.20 5.58 22.72
C ASP A 303 6.34 4.43 23.30
N GLN A 304 5.01 4.59 23.36
CA GLN A 304 4.07 3.59 23.85
C GLN A 304 3.41 2.79 22.72
N PHE A 305 3.61 3.19 21.47
CA PHE A 305 3.09 2.52 20.30
C PHE A 305 4.02 1.37 19.90
N ALA A 306 3.42 0.23 19.53
CA ALA A 306 4.15 -0.90 18.97
C ALA A 306 3.42 -1.49 17.77
N ALA A 307 4.21 -1.93 16.79
CA ALA A 307 3.72 -2.66 15.62
C ALA A 307 4.57 -3.92 15.38
N LEU A 308 3.95 -4.94 14.78
CA LEU A 308 4.59 -6.21 14.47
C LEU A 308 4.50 -6.49 12.96
N LEU A 309 5.64 -6.68 12.31
CA LEU A 309 5.76 -7.11 10.92
C LEU A 309 6.23 -8.57 10.91
N THR A 310 5.45 -9.47 10.32
CA THR A 310 5.61 -10.91 10.52
C THR A 310 6.11 -11.67 9.30
N GLY A 311 6.06 -11.06 8.11
CA GLY A 311 6.31 -11.78 6.86
C GLY A 311 5.35 -12.95 6.74
N ASP A 312 5.88 -14.13 6.38
CA ASP A 312 5.06 -15.29 6.05
C ASP A 312 5.10 -16.42 7.08
N VAL A 313 5.54 -16.12 8.32
CA VAL A 313 5.58 -17.12 9.40
C VAL A 313 4.25 -17.85 9.56
N GLY A 314 4.33 -19.17 9.73
CA GLY A 314 3.19 -20.03 9.95
C GLY A 314 2.92 -20.28 11.43
N ALA A 315 1.88 -21.08 11.69
CA ALA A 315 1.47 -21.42 13.06
C ALA A 315 2.58 -22.10 13.90
N ASP A 316 3.57 -22.74 13.26
CA ASP A 316 4.69 -23.37 13.97
C ASP A 316 5.63 -22.30 14.54
N THR A 317 6.13 -21.36 13.73
CA THR A 317 6.95 -20.25 14.24
C THR A 317 6.14 -19.32 15.15
N GLU A 318 4.85 -19.08 14.90
CA GLU A 318 3.99 -18.36 15.85
C GLU A 318 4.00 -19.00 17.26
N ALA A 319 3.92 -20.32 17.35
CA ALA A 319 3.97 -21.03 18.62
C ALA A 319 5.33 -20.90 19.30
N GLU A 320 6.42 -20.88 18.52
CA GLU A 320 7.78 -20.66 19.02
C GLU A 320 7.97 -19.25 19.57
N LEU A 321 7.51 -18.23 18.84
CA LEU A 321 7.50 -16.83 19.27
C LEU A 321 6.79 -16.67 20.62
N ILE A 322 5.59 -17.26 20.76
CA ILE A 322 4.80 -17.24 22.00
C ILE A 322 5.53 -17.97 23.14
N ALA A 323 6.17 -19.12 22.84
CA ALA A 323 6.85 -19.92 23.84
C ALA A 323 8.11 -19.23 24.38
N ARG A 324 8.77 -18.42 23.55
CA ARG A 324 9.99 -17.68 23.92
C ARG A 324 9.68 -16.46 24.76
N ASP A 325 8.88 -15.53 24.26
CA ASP A 325 8.43 -14.36 25.04
C ASP A 325 7.13 -13.77 24.47
N PRO A 326 5.96 -14.06 25.08
CA PRO A 326 4.69 -13.54 24.58
C PRO A 326 4.54 -12.02 24.80
N LEU A 327 5.31 -11.40 25.71
CA LEU A 327 5.22 -9.95 25.94
C LEU A 327 5.84 -9.15 24.80
N LEU A 328 6.74 -9.75 24.01
CA LEU A 328 7.29 -9.11 22.81
C LEU A 328 6.32 -9.11 21.63
N LEU A 329 5.21 -9.85 21.72
CA LEU A 329 4.20 -9.92 20.66
C LEU A 329 3.11 -8.86 20.82
N ASP A 330 2.90 -8.33 22.03
CA ASP A 330 1.91 -7.30 22.35
C ASP A 330 2.14 -6.03 21.51
N ALA A 331 1.25 -5.76 20.57
CA ALA A 331 1.40 -4.67 19.60
C ALA A 331 0.04 -4.13 19.16
N ALA A 332 -0.10 -2.80 19.09
CA ALA A 332 -1.34 -2.15 18.67
C ALA A 332 -1.70 -2.48 17.20
N VAL A 333 -0.68 -2.68 16.36
CA VAL A 333 -0.82 -3.00 14.93
C VAL A 333 -0.02 -4.24 14.58
N VAL A 334 -0.59 -5.11 13.75
CA VAL A 334 0.12 -6.29 13.21
C VAL A 334 -0.11 -6.43 11.70
N GLN A 335 0.92 -6.74 10.94
CA GLN A 335 0.79 -7.26 9.57
C GLN A 335 0.38 -8.74 9.69
N ALA A 336 -0.74 -9.12 9.07
CA ALA A 336 -1.21 -10.50 9.11
C ALA A 336 -0.20 -11.43 8.44
N PRO A 337 0.32 -12.44 9.15
CA PRO A 337 1.33 -13.29 8.56
C PRO A 337 0.81 -14.01 7.30
N HIS A 338 1.68 -14.13 6.29
CA HIS A 338 1.42 -14.91 5.09
C HIS A 338 0.14 -14.48 4.36
N HIS A 339 -0.04 -13.16 4.22
CA HIS A 339 -1.18 -12.54 3.51
C HIS A 339 -2.55 -12.96 4.08
N GLY A 340 -2.60 -13.44 5.32
CA GLY A 340 -3.80 -14.03 5.92
C GLY A 340 -4.11 -15.46 5.47
N SER A 341 -3.08 -16.26 5.15
CA SER A 341 -3.18 -17.69 4.90
C SER A 341 -3.95 -18.45 5.98
N ARG A 342 -4.60 -19.56 5.61
CA ARG A 342 -5.32 -20.41 6.59
C ARG A 342 -4.40 -21.05 7.63
N PHE A 343 -3.11 -21.15 7.31
CA PHE A 343 -2.07 -21.80 8.11
C PHE A 343 -1.29 -20.85 9.03
N SER A 344 -1.58 -19.55 8.95
CA SER A 344 -1.06 -18.51 9.83
C SER A 344 -2.19 -17.86 10.65
N SER A 345 -1.85 -16.85 11.43
CA SER A 345 -2.72 -16.14 12.37
C SER A 345 -3.48 -17.11 13.28
N SER A 346 -2.78 -18.02 13.96
CA SER A 346 -3.41 -18.94 14.91
C SER A 346 -4.17 -18.17 16.00
N ALA A 347 -5.20 -18.78 16.57
CA ALA A 347 -5.98 -18.11 17.63
C ALA A 347 -5.13 -17.74 18.85
N SER A 348 -4.11 -18.55 19.17
CA SER A 348 -3.14 -18.24 20.24
C SER A 348 -2.24 -17.06 19.88
N PHE A 349 -1.83 -16.94 18.62
CA PHE A 349 -1.03 -15.81 18.15
C PHE A 349 -1.84 -14.51 18.15
N ALA A 350 -3.03 -14.51 17.57
CA ALA A 350 -3.92 -13.35 17.58
C ALA A 350 -4.21 -12.86 19.02
N GLN A 351 -4.37 -13.78 19.96
CA GLN A 351 -4.53 -13.45 21.39
C GLN A 351 -3.24 -12.95 22.06
N ALA A 352 -2.07 -13.46 21.67
CA ALA A 352 -0.79 -13.03 22.24
C ALA A 352 -0.36 -11.64 21.73
N VAL A 353 -0.73 -11.30 20.51
CA VAL A 353 -0.48 -9.98 19.93
C VAL A 353 -1.39 -8.89 20.52
N ASP A 354 -2.63 -9.24 20.91
CA ASP A 354 -3.62 -8.33 21.52
C ASP A 354 -3.82 -7.02 20.72
N ALA A 355 -3.76 -7.10 19.39
CA ALA A 355 -3.82 -5.94 18.51
C ALA A 355 -5.18 -5.23 18.50
N GLU A 356 -5.14 -3.93 18.22
CA GLU A 356 -6.33 -3.15 17.85
C GLU A 356 -6.63 -3.26 16.35
N LEU A 357 -5.57 -3.37 15.54
CA LEU A 357 -5.63 -3.39 14.08
C LEU A 357 -4.73 -4.49 13.49
N VAL A 358 -5.27 -5.25 12.53
CA VAL A 358 -4.50 -6.10 11.62
C VAL A 358 -4.58 -5.56 10.19
N LEU A 359 -3.42 -5.40 9.58
CA LEU A 359 -3.25 -5.03 8.17
C LEU A 359 -2.97 -6.29 7.35
N ILE A 360 -3.70 -6.50 6.27
CA ILE A 360 -3.46 -7.62 5.35
C ILE A 360 -3.01 -7.04 4.01
N SER A 361 -1.73 -7.25 3.67
CA SER A 361 -1.26 -7.05 2.31
C SER A 361 -1.71 -8.23 1.46
N VAL A 362 -2.44 -7.95 0.39
CA VAL A 362 -2.99 -8.96 -0.50
C VAL A 362 -3.46 -8.31 -1.80
N GLY A 363 -3.37 -9.04 -2.91
CA GLY A 363 -3.86 -8.58 -4.21
C GLY A 363 -5.33 -8.94 -4.44
N ALA A 364 -6.10 -8.04 -5.06
CA ALA A 364 -7.52 -8.27 -5.39
C ALA A 364 -7.74 -9.50 -6.30
N ASP A 365 -6.75 -9.81 -7.14
CA ASP A 365 -6.76 -10.93 -8.08
C ASP A 365 -5.85 -12.09 -7.64
N ASN A 366 -5.50 -12.19 -6.35
CA ASN A 366 -4.60 -13.24 -5.86
C ASN A 366 -5.20 -14.66 -6.09
N SER A 367 -4.35 -15.58 -6.55
CA SER A 367 -4.78 -16.95 -6.87
C SER A 367 -4.75 -17.91 -5.68
N HIS A 368 -4.21 -17.47 -4.54
CA HIS A 368 -4.01 -18.27 -3.33
C HIS A 368 -5.30 -18.41 -2.50
N GLY A 369 -6.28 -17.53 -2.74
CA GLY A 369 -7.51 -17.47 -1.94
C GLY A 369 -7.26 -16.83 -0.57
N HIS A 370 -6.28 -15.93 -0.52
CA HIS A 370 -5.96 -15.11 0.64
C HIS A 370 -6.75 -13.80 0.63
N PRO A 371 -7.02 -13.19 1.80
CA PRO A 371 -7.00 -13.83 3.11
C PRO A 371 -8.06 -14.93 3.20
N HIS A 372 -7.73 -16.02 3.90
CA HIS A 372 -8.68 -17.11 4.06
C HIS A 372 -9.80 -16.75 5.05
N PRO A 373 -11.08 -17.15 4.81
CA PRO A 373 -12.18 -16.82 5.71
C PRO A 373 -12.00 -17.27 7.16
N GLU A 374 -11.30 -18.39 7.39
CA GLU A 374 -10.98 -18.83 8.76
C GLU A 374 -9.99 -17.89 9.47
N THR A 375 -9.06 -17.29 8.73
CA THR A 375 -8.09 -16.33 9.27
C THR A 375 -8.79 -15.03 9.63
N LEU A 376 -9.67 -14.53 8.74
CA LEU A 376 -10.54 -13.39 9.05
C LEU A 376 -11.41 -13.65 10.28
N GLN A 377 -11.93 -14.86 10.43
CA GLN A 377 -12.72 -15.24 11.61
C GLN A 377 -11.86 -15.24 12.89
N ARG A 378 -10.61 -15.70 12.86
CA ARG A 378 -9.72 -15.67 14.04
C ARG A 378 -9.43 -14.24 14.50
N TRP A 379 -9.16 -13.32 13.58
CA TRP A 379 -8.98 -11.90 13.90
C TRP A 379 -10.27 -11.27 14.44
N SER A 380 -11.41 -11.58 13.82
CA SER A 380 -12.73 -11.13 14.29
C SER A 380 -13.07 -11.67 15.69
N ASP A 381 -12.76 -12.94 15.98
CA ASP A 381 -12.97 -13.57 17.29
C ASP A 381 -12.07 -12.96 18.37
N ALA A 382 -10.88 -12.46 18.00
CA ALA A 382 -9.99 -11.70 18.86
C ALA A 382 -10.43 -10.23 19.05
N GLY A 383 -11.42 -9.76 18.29
CA GLY A 383 -11.95 -8.38 18.39
C GLY A 383 -11.11 -7.32 17.67
N VAL A 384 -10.25 -7.75 16.74
CA VAL A 384 -9.30 -6.90 16.01
C VAL A 384 -9.98 -6.31 14.76
N GLU A 385 -9.75 -5.02 14.48
CA GLU A 385 -10.14 -4.41 13.21
C GLU A 385 -9.29 -4.97 12.07
N VAL A 386 -9.91 -5.40 10.97
CA VAL A 386 -9.21 -5.93 9.79
C VAL A 386 -9.29 -4.90 8.68
N ARG A 387 -8.13 -4.54 8.12
CA ARG A 387 -8.01 -3.63 6.96
C ARG A 387 -7.14 -4.28 5.90
N ARG A 388 -7.47 -4.10 4.61
CA ARG A 388 -6.87 -4.88 3.52
C ARG A 388 -6.49 -4.01 2.33
N THR A 389 -5.33 -4.27 1.73
CA THR A 389 -4.87 -3.50 0.57
C THR A 389 -5.71 -3.74 -0.68
N ASP A 390 -6.26 -4.94 -0.89
CA ASP A 390 -7.10 -5.21 -2.05
C ASP A 390 -8.46 -4.51 -2.05
N GLU A 391 -8.95 -4.13 -0.86
CA GLU A 391 -10.21 -3.40 -0.70
C GLU A 391 -9.99 -1.89 -0.60
N GLU A 392 -8.84 -1.46 -0.07
CA GLU A 392 -8.61 -0.07 0.33
C GLU A 392 -7.34 0.54 -0.28
N GLY A 393 -6.61 -0.17 -1.13
CA GLY A 393 -5.32 0.28 -1.64
C GLY A 393 -4.28 0.42 -0.53
N THR A 394 -3.34 1.35 -0.68
CA THR A 394 -2.30 1.55 0.32
C THR A 394 -2.87 2.07 1.63
N LEU A 395 -2.48 1.46 2.75
CA LEU A 395 -2.90 1.83 4.09
C LEU A 395 -1.72 2.38 4.87
N ILE A 396 -1.88 3.53 5.51
CA ILE A 396 -0.79 4.21 6.22
C ILE A 396 -1.21 4.40 7.67
N VAL A 397 -0.52 3.71 8.58
CA VAL A 397 -0.64 3.92 10.01
C VAL A 397 0.22 5.11 10.40
N VAL A 398 -0.38 6.08 11.09
CA VAL A 398 0.31 7.26 11.61
C VAL A 398 0.11 7.30 13.11
N SER A 399 1.22 7.34 13.86
CA SER A 399 1.18 7.36 15.33
C SER A 399 2.04 8.47 15.92
N ASP A 400 1.50 9.11 16.97
CA ASP A 400 2.19 10.08 17.81
C ASP A 400 2.91 9.43 19.01
N GLY A 401 3.05 8.10 18.99
CA GLY A 401 3.68 7.33 20.06
C GLY A 401 2.74 6.95 21.20
N SER A 402 1.51 7.49 21.24
CA SER A 402 0.49 7.12 22.25
C SER A 402 -0.79 6.58 21.63
N THR A 403 -1.17 7.13 20.48
CA THR A 403 -2.35 6.74 19.71
C THR A 403 -1.98 6.60 18.24
N PHE A 404 -2.82 5.94 17.46
CA PHE A 404 -2.62 5.85 16.02
C PHE A 404 -3.93 6.06 15.26
N ARG A 405 -3.79 6.39 13.98
CA ARG A 405 -4.88 6.44 12.99
C ARG A 405 -4.43 5.78 11.70
N VAL A 406 -5.38 5.35 10.89
CA VAL A 406 -5.13 4.79 9.56
C VAL A 406 -5.68 5.75 8.52
N ILE A 407 -4.85 6.11 7.56
CA ILE A 407 -5.25 6.90 6.39
C ILE A 407 -5.02 6.09 5.12
N GLN A 408 -5.83 6.36 4.11
CA GLN A 408 -5.70 5.73 2.80
C GLN A 408 -4.65 6.51 1.98
N GLY A 409 -3.60 5.81 1.57
CA GLY A 409 -2.57 6.33 0.66
C GLY A 409 -2.91 6.07 -0.80
N VAL A 410 -2.21 6.76 -1.70
CA VAL A 410 -2.26 6.47 -3.13
C VAL A 410 -1.20 5.41 -3.44
N GLY A 411 -1.63 4.20 -3.80
CA GLY A 411 -0.72 3.11 -4.17
C GLY A 411 0.07 3.35 -5.48
N PRO A 412 1.08 2.51 -5.74
CA PRO A 412 1.92 2.53 -6.94
C PRO A 412 1.18 2.40 -8.28
#